data_AF-A0A951FCG6-F1
#
_entry.id   AF-A0A951FCG6-F1
#
_cell.length_a   1.000
_cell.length_b   1.000
_cell.length_c   1.000
_cell.angle_alpha   90.00
_cell.angle_beta   90.00
_cell.angle_gamma   90.00
#
_symmetry.space_group_name_H-M   'P 1'
#
loop_
_entity.id
_entity.type
_entity.pdbx_description
1 polymer ?
#
loop_
_entity_poly.entity_id
_entity_poly.type
_entity_poly.pdbx_seq_one_letter_code
_entity_poly.pdbx_strand_id
1 'polypeptide(L)' 'RSYDPAERATAIGEAQSVLAREYPYLLLWSDQIPVVLSERVKIQDGEITLNTPRYLWNVERWYLEP' A
#
# COMPACT_ATOMS: atom_id res chain seq x y z
N ARG A 1 -9.62 2.41 27.24
CA ARG A 1 -10.18 1.73 26.05
C ARG A 1 -9.00 1.12 25.31
N SER A 2 -8.96 -0.20 25.13
CA SER A 2 -8.01 -0.84 24.23
C SER A 2 -8.43 -0.56 22.79
N TYR A 3 -7.46 -0.37 21.90
CA TYR A 3 -7.71 -0.17 20.48
C TYR A 3 -8.15 -1.49 19.85
N ASP A 4 -9.32 -1.51 19.20
CA ASP A 4 -9.83 -2.65 18.43
C ASP A 4 -9.71 -2.37 16.91
N PRO A 5 -8.83 -3.09 16.19
CA PRO A 5 -8.71 -2.96 14.74
C PRO A 5 -10.00 -3.27 13.96
N ALA A 6 -10.83 -4.20 14.45
CA ALA A 6 -12.07 -4.59 13.78
C ALA A 6 -13.12 -3.47 13.88
N GLU A 7 -13.29 -2.90 15.08
CA GLU A 7 -14.15 -1.73 15.29
C GLU A 7 -13.74 -0.56 14.39
N ARG A 8 -12.44 -0.30 14.26
CA ARG A 8 -11.92 0.73 13.35
C ARG A 8 -12.24 0.44 11.89
N ALA A 9 -12.09 -0.80 11.44
CA ALA A 9 -12.37 -1.17 10.04
C ALA A 9 -13.84 -0.90 9.69
N THR A 10 -14.77 -1.25 10.60
CA THR A 10 -16.20 -0.94 10.45
C THR A 10 -16.45 0.55 10.37
N ALA A 11 -15.90 1.33 11.31
CA ALA A 11 -16.06 2.78 11.34
C ALA A 11 -15.51 3.47 10.06
N ILE A 12 -14.38 2.98 9.53
CA ILE A 12 -13.84 3.45 8.26
C ILE A 12 -14.81 3.12 7.11
N GLY A 13 -15.33 1.89 7.06
CA GLY A 13 -16.28 1.49 6.02
C GLY A 13 -17.55 2.36 6.02
N GLU A 14 -18.12 2.62 7.19
CA GLU A 14 -19.26 3.52 7.36
C GLU A 14 -18.94 4.94 6.87
N ALA A 15 -17.79 5.50 7.29
CA ALA A 15 -17.35 6.81 6.83
C ALA A 15 -17.18 6.88 5.30
N GLN A 16 -16.55 5.85 4.70
CA GLN A 16 -16.39 5.76 3.24
C GLN A 16 -17.75 5.71 2.52
N SER A 17 -18.75 5.02 3.09
CA SER A 17 -20.10 4.97 2.51
C SER A 17 -20.79 6.34 2.50
N VAL A 18 -20.61 7.15 3.55
CA VAL A 18 -21.13 8.52 3.62
C VAL A 18 -20.38 9.40 2.63
N LEU A 19 -19.05 9.32 2.58
CA LEU A 19 -18.25 10.10 1.65
C LEU A 19 -18.64 9.80 0.20
N ALA A 20 -18.78 8.54 -0.18
CA ALA A 20 -19.17 8.15 -1.54
C ALA A 20 -20.56 8.69 -1.94
N ARG A 21 -21.51 8.78 -0.99
CA ARG A 21 -22.85 9.30 -1.24
C ARG A 21 -22.91 10.82 -1.33
N GLU A 22 -22.28 11.51 -0.38
CA GLU A 22 -22.39 12.97 -0.23
C GLU A 22 -21.35 13.72 -1.06
N TYR A 23 -20.19 13.10 -1.31
CA TYR A 23 -19.05 13.69 -2.00
C TYR A 23 -18.48 12.66 -2.99
N PRO A 24 -19.06 12.51 -4.19
CA PRO A 24 -18.56 11.60 -5.21
C PRO A 24 -17.25 12.15 -5.80
N TYR A 25 -16.18 12.10 -5.01
CA TYR A 25 -14.86 12.57 -5.40
C TYR A 25 -14.41 11.83 -6.64
N LEU A 26 -14.07 12.60 -7.68
CA LEU A 26 -13.33 12.08 -8.81
C LEU A 26 -11.86 12.03 -8.41
N LEU A 27 -11.35 10.86 -8.08
CA LEU A 27 -9.92 10.65 -7.84
C LEU A 27 -9.19 10.79 -9.18
N LEU A 28 -8.68 11.98 -9.44
CA LEU A 28 -8.18 12.37 -10.76
C LEU A 28 -6.80 11.78 -11.07
N TRP A 29 -5.90 11.73 -10.10
CA TRP A 29 -4.53 11.26 -10.27
C TRP A 29 -3.85 11.07 -8.91
N SER A 30 -2.90 10.14 -8.87
CA SER A 30 -1.91 10.01 -7.81
C SER A 30 -0.54 10.07 -8.45
N ASP A 31 0.39 10.82 -7.87
CA ASP A 31 1.76 10.83 -8.34
C ASP A 31 2.33 9.40 -8.32
N GLN A 32 2.71 8.90 -9.50
CA GLN A 32 3.44 7.65 -9.61
C GLN A 32 4.94 7.97 -9.61
N ILE A 33 5.66 7.33 -8.69
CA ILE A 33 7.12 7.40 -8.65
C ILE A 33 7.64 6.18 -9.42
N PRO A 34 8.21 6.36 -10.62
CA PRO A 34 8.78 5.23 -11.36
C PRO A 34 10.05 4.76 -10.65
N VAL A 35 10.09 3.48 -10.28
CA VAL A 35 11.27 2.84 -9.69
C VAL A 35 11.63 1.66 -10.57
N VAL A 36 12.90 1.59 -10.98
CA VAL A 36 13.43 0.48 -11.77
C VAL A 36 14.30 -0.38 -10.86
N LEU A 37 14.11 -1.70 -10.93
CA LEU A 37 14.85 -2.68 -10.16
C LEU A 37 15.44 -3.72 -11.11
N SER A 38 16.65 -4.18 -10.82
CA SER A 38 17.26 -5.31 -11.54
C SER A 38 16.41 -6.57 -11.34
N GLU A 39 16.18 -7.35 -12.39
CA GLU A 39 15.46 -8.63 -12.32
C GLU A 39 16.12 -9.66 -11.40
N ARG A 40 17.41 -9.45 -11.11
CA ARG A 40 18.21 -10.26 -10.18
C ARG A 40 17.87 -9.99 -8.71
N VAL A 41 17.21 -8.88 -8.39
CA VAL A 41 16.81 -8.59 -7.01
C VAL A 41 15.55 -9.38 -6.70
N LYS A 42 15.63 -10.24 -5.70
CA LYS A 42 14.54 -11.10 -5.23
C LYS A 42 14.26 -10.86 -3.76
N ILE A 43 13.12 -11.33 -3.28
CA ILE A 43 12.75 -11.37 -1.86
C ILE A 43 12.34 -12.80 -1.51
N GLN A 44 12.65 -13.26 -0.29
CA GLN A 44 12.41 -14.65 0.12
C GLN A 44 10.93 -15.06 0.09
N ASP A 45 10.01 -14.12 0.38
CA ASP A 45 8.59 -14.42 0.62
C ASP A 45 7.64 -13.67 -0.34
N GLY A 46 7.95 -13.62 -1.65
CA GLY A 46 7.01 -13.13 -2.66
C GLY A 46 7.58 -12.12 -3.63
N GLU A 47 6.83 -11.05 -3.90
CA GLU A 47 7.18 -10.00 -4.88
C GLU A 47 7.61 -8.70 -4.19
N ILE A 48 8.45 -7.93 -4.86
CA ILE A 48 8.89 -6.62 -4.41
C ILE A 48 7.89 -5.56 -4.91
N THR A 49 7.13 -4.97 -3.98
CA THR A 49 6.14 -3.93 -4.29
C THR A 49 6.79 -2.56 -4.49
N LEU A 50 6.94 -2.14 -5.74
CA LEU A 50 7.54 -0.84 -6.11
C LEU A 50 6.53 0.31 -6.28
N ASN A 51 5.23 0.04 -6.30
CA ASN A 51 4.17 1.02 -6.58
C ASN A 51 3.77 1.88 -5.37
N THR A 52 4.52 1.81 -4.27
CA THR A 52 4.26 2.53 -3.03
C THR A 52 5.48 3.36 -2.63
N PRO A 53 5.34 4.59 -2.10
CA PRO A 53 6.48 5.39 -1.63
C PRO A 53 7.34 4.69 -0.58
N ARG A 54 6.80 3.66 0.08
CA ARG A 54 7.49 2.85 1.08
C ARG A 54 8.11 1.58 0.50
N TYR A 55 8.48 1.55 -0.79
CA TYR A 55 8.98 0.35 -1.45
C TYR A 55 10.26 -0.26 -0.81
N LEU A 56 11.01 0.49 0.02
CA LEU A 56 12.18 -0.01 0.77
C LEU A 56 11.87 -0.51 2.20
N TRP A 57 10.61 -0.63 2.59
CA TRP A 57 10.23 -0.94 3.98
C TRP A 57 10.75 -2.29 4.51
N ASN A 58 11.05 -3.23 3.62
CA ASN A 58 11.51 -4.59 3.92
C ASN A 58 12.80 -4.95 3.18
N VAL A 59 13.64 -3.95 2.86
CA VAL A 59 14.87 -4.13 2.06
C VAL A 59 15.85 -5.14 2.68
N GLU A 60 15.79 -5.35 3.99
CA GLU A 60 16.60 -6.34 4.71
C GLU A 60 16.31 -7.79 4.30
N ARG A 61 15.16 -8.04 3.66
CA ARG A 61 14.77 -9.37 3.18
C ARG A 61 15.19 -9.64 1.74
N TRP A 62 15.77 -8.64 1.07
CA TRP A 62 16.08 -8.70 -0.34
C TRP A 62 17.46 -9.32 -0.54
N TYR A 63 17.62 -10.04 -1.64
CA TYR A 63 18.88 -10.64 -2.03
C TYR A 63 19.09 -10.57 -3.54
N LEU A 64 20.34 -10.75 -3.95
CA LEU A 64 20.72 -10.82 -5.35
C LEU A 64 20.85 -12.28 -5.78
N GLU A 65 20.10 -12.65 -6.81
CA GLU A 65 20.27 -13.92 -7.50
C GLU A 65 21.56 -13.88 -8.35
N PRO A 66 22.39 -14.94 -8.31
CA PRO A 66 23.65 -15.02 -9.04
C PRO A 66 23.54 -14.78 -10.55
#